data_AF-A0A7I8V895-F1
#
_entry.id   AF-A0A7I8V895-F1
#
_cell.length_a   1.000
_cell.length_b   1.000
_cell.length_c   1.000
_cell.angle_alpha   90.00
_cell.angle_beta   90.00
_cell.angle_gamma   90.00
#
_symmetry.space_group_name_H-M   'P 1'
#
loop_
_entity.id
_entity.type
_entity.pdbx_description
1 polymer ?
#
loop_
_entity_poly.entity_id
_entity_poly.type
_entity_poly.pdbx_seq_one_letter_code
_entity_poly.pdbx_strand_id
1 'polypeptide(L)'
;MSESKVHDEVSLFIREAGLRVRTTVIVIAHATTLYRKFFSIYSQENYDVYTVAVACLYLSGKVCEESVRLRDVINVSYKILHPDKEALQLDDTYWKLRESVTKMELQVLRAIEYEVDVDLPHNYLLYFAKSLLSWLPPGVVSRVPLVKTAWSLLQDSYVTDICMKYPSQHIAVSLFYASLCVHGIHVPLNESAKVEWWSALCEDITMNDIKTIIRKVFRAYGRESPCLN
;
A
#
# COMPACT_ATOMS: atom_id res chain seq x y z
N MET A 1 -1.60 -9.32 -21.05
CA MET A 1 -1.26 -9.30 -19.61
C MET A 1 -2.51 -9.69 -18.85
N SER A 2 -2.45 -10.56 -17.84
CA SER A 2 -3.62 -10.81 -16.98
C SER A 2 -4.00 -9.52 -16.25
N GLU A 3 -5.28 -9.18 -16.15
CA GLU A 3 -5.81 -7.96 -15.51
C GLU A 3 -5.16 -7.66 -14.14
N SER A 4 -4.99 -8.68 -13.30
CA SER A 4 -4.28 -8.56 -12.01
C SER A 4 -2.84 -8.05 -12.11
N LYS A 5 -2.10 -8.34 -13.18
CA LYS A 5 -0.72 -7.87 -13.36
C LYS A 5 -0.66 -6.37 -13.67
N VAL A 6 -1.64 -5.85 -14.41
CA VAL A 6 -1.73 -4.42 -14.74
C VAL A 6 -1.90 -3.61 -13.47
N HIS A 7 -2.83 -4.02 -12.60
CA HIS A 7 -3.05 -3.32 -11.34
C HIS A 7 -1.86 -3.40 -10.38
N ASP A 8 -1.10 -4.50 -10.37
CA ASP A 8 0.15 -4.62 -9.59
C ASP A 8 1.21 -3.64 -10.11
N GLU A 9 1.38 -3.54 -11.44
CA GLU A 9 2.29 -2.58 -12.09
C GLU A 9 1.88 -1.12 -11.79
N VAL A 10 0.58 -0.82 -11.86
CA VAL A 10 0.08 0.52 -11.54
C VAL A 10 0.23 0.84 -10.05
N SER A 11 0.15 -0.14 -9.16
CA SER A 11 0.42 0.06 -7.72
C SER A 11 1.89 0.43 -7.48
N LEU A 12 2.82 -0.20 -8.20
CA LEU A 12 4.24 0.18 -8.20
C LEU A 12 4.44 1.60 -8.74
N PHE A 13 3.72 1.96 -9.80
CA PHE A 13 3.72 3.32 -10.33
C PHE A 13 3.23 4.35 -9.30
N ILE A 14 2.12 4.09 -8.59
CA ILE A 14 1.60 4.98 -7.52
C ILE A 14 2.66 5.16 -6.43
N ARG A 15 3.32 4.08 -6.01
CA ARG A 15 4.41 4.11 -5.03
C ARG A 15 5.56 4.98 -5.51
N GLU A 16 6.08 4.73 -6.71
CA GLU A 16 7.19 5.50 -7.28
C GLU A 16 6.83 6.98 -7.45
N ALA A 17 5.62 7.28 -7.95
CA ALA A 17 5.14 8.64 -8.11
C ALA A 17 5.01 9.38 -6.76
N GLY A 18 4.41 8.74 -5.75
CA GLY A 18 4.29 9.35 -4.42
C GLY A 18 5.64 9.61 -3.77
N LEU A 19 6.59 8.67 -3.89
CA LEU A 19 7.96 8.86 -3.38
C LEU A 19 8.67 10.04 -4.06
N ARG A 20 8.54 10.19 -5.39
CA ARG A 20 9.14 11.31 -6.14
C ARG A 20 8.48 12.66 -5.83
N VAL A 21 7.17 12.67 -5.60
CA VAL A 21 6.43 13.86 -5.12
C VAL A 21 6.70 14.16 -3.65
N ARG A 22 7.37 13.23 -2.93
CA ARG A 22 7.74 13.32 -1.50
C ARG A 22 6.54 13.27 -0.55
N THR A 23 5.49 12.51 -0.91
CA THR A 23 4.36 12.24 -0.02
C THR A 23 4.72 11.19 1.03
N THR A 24 3.96 11.11 2.12
CA THR A 24 4.15 10.01 3.07
C THR A 24 3.70 8.66 2.50
N VAL A 25 4.16 7.58 3.14
CA VAL A 25 3.71 6.22 2.83
C VAL A 25 2.22 6.00 3.09
N ILE A 26 1.61 6.82 3.97
CA ILE A 26 0.18 6.78 4.26
C ILE A 26 -0.62 7.27 3.06
N VAL A 27 -0.21 8.39 2.45
CA VAL A 27 -0.82 8.90 1.21
C VAL A 27 -0.72 7.87 0.07
N ILE A 28 0.44 7.24 -0.08
CA ILE A 28 0.66 6.21 -1.12
C ILE A 28 -0.27 5.01 -0.90
N ALA A 29 -0.36 4.52 0.34
CA ALA A 29 -1.22 3.41 0.71
C ALA A 29 -2.71 3.72 0.52
N HIS A 30 -3.11 4.93 0.90
CA HIS A 30 -4.46 5.44 0.70
C HIS A 30 -4.80 5.50 -0.80
N ALA A 31 -3.91 6.10 -1.62
CA ALA A 31 -4.08 6.20 -3.05
C ALA A 31 -4.18 4.84 -3.74
N THR A 32 -3.35 3.89 -3.33
CA THR A 32 -3.35 2.53 -3.87
C THR A 32 -4.65 1.81 -3.51
N THR A 33 -5.13 1.97 -2.28
CA THR A 33 -6.42 1.39 -1.86
C THR A 33 -7.59 2.00 -2.62
N LEU A 34 -7.63 3.33 -2.80
CA LEU A 34 -8.66 3.99 -3.60
C LEU A 34 -8.65 3.53 -5.06
N TYR A 35 -7.47 3.39 -5.65
CA TYR A 35 -7.31 2.87 -7.00
C TYR A 35 -7.88 1.45 -7.13
N ARG A 36 -7.55 0.56 -6.19
CA ARG A 36 -8.06 -0.83 -6.19
C ARG A 36 -9.57 -0.86 -5.94
N LYS A 37 -10.11 -0.02 -5.05
CA LYS A 37 -11.55 0.14 -4.83
C LYS A 37 -12.25 0.58 -6.13
N PHE A 38 -11.71 1.56 -6.84
CA PHE A 38 -12.29 2.05 -8.10
C PHE A 38 -12.42 0.92 -9.14
N PHE A 39 -11.35 0.16 -9.38
CA PHE A 39 -11.37 -0.95 -10.34
C PHE A 39 -12.06 -2.22 -9.83
N SER A 40 -12.51 -2.24 -8.58
CA SER A 40 -13.45 -3.27 -8.11
C SER A 40 -14.89 -3.02 -8.58
N ILE A 41 -15.20 -1.77 -8.95
CA ILE A 41 -16.52 -1.32 -9.39
C ILE A 41 -16.57 -1.15 -10.91
N TYR A 42 -15.50 -0.61 -11.50
CA TYR A 42 -15.42 -0.30 -12.92
C TYR A 42 -14.47 -1.24 -13.68
N SER A 43 -14.85 -1.60 -14.90
CA SER A 43 -13.99 -2.36 -15.81
C SER A 43 -12.78 -1.53 -16.26
N GLN A 44 -11.61 -2.19 -16.31
CA GLN A 44 -10.36 -1.60 -16.76
C GLN A 44 -10.43 -1.05 -18.21
N GLU A 45 -11.24 -1.64 -19.07
CA GLU A 45 -11.30 -1.30 -20.51
C GLU A 45 -11.85 0.11 -20.77
N ASN A 46 -12.62 0.66 -19.84
CA ASN A 46 -13.29 1.94 -19.99
C ASN A 46 -12.43 3.14 -19.54
N TYR A 47 -11.29 2.89 -18.89
CA TYR A 47 -10.53 3.92 -18.20
C TYR A 47 -9.03 3.77 -18.46
N ASP A 48 -8.35 4.91 -18.61
CA ASP A 48 -6.89 4.92 -18.54
C ASP A 48 -6.44 4.73 -17.09
N VAL A 49 -5.88 3.55 -16.80
CA VAL A 49 -5.45 3.14 -15.46
C VAL A 49 -4.45 4.12 -14.83
N TYR A 50 -3.59 4.75 -15.63
CA TYR A 50 -2.61 5.70 -15.13
C TYR A 50 -3.25 7.03 -14.77
N THR A 51 -4.18 7.56 -15.58
CA THR A 51 -4.96 8.75 -15.21
C THR A 51 -5.74 8.54 -13.91
N VAL A 52 -6.35 7.37 -13.71
CA VAL A 52 -7.03 7.03 -12.45
C VAL A 52 -6.03 7.02 -11.30
N ALA A 53 -4.88 6.36 -11.46
CA ALA A 53 -3.84 6.30 -10.44
C ALA A 53 -3.33 7.69 -10.01
N VAL A 54 -3.08 8.58 -10.98
CA VAL A 54 -2.65 9.97 -10.75
C VAL A 54 -3.73 10.75 -10.01
N ALA A 55 -5.00 10.57 -10.38
CA ALA A 55 -6.14 11.19 -9.69
C ALA A 55 -6.27 10.69 -8.24
N CYS A 56 -6.14 9.37 -8.01
CA CYS A 56 -6.15 8.79 -6.66
C CYS A 56 -5.00 9.31 -5.80
N LEU A 57 -3.80 9.48 -6.35
CA LEU A 57 -2.65 10.04 -5.62
C LEU A 57 -2.89 11.51 -5.23
N TYR A 58 -3.38 12.31 -6.17
CA TYR A 58 -3.72 13.71 -5.90
C TYR A 58 -4.85 13.87 -4.87
N LEU A 59 -5.92 13.07 -5.01
CA LEU A 59 -7.03 13.05 -4.06
C LEU A 59 -6.55 12.65 -2.66
N SER A 60 -5.73 11.61 -2.55
CA SER A 60 -5.21 11.11 -1.27
C SER A 60 -4.33 12.14 -0.58
N GLY A 61 -3.53 12.91 -1.33
CA GLY A 61 -2.78 14.03 -0.77
C GLY A 61 -3.70 15.04 -0.06
N LYS A 62 -4.86 15.37 -0.65
CA LYS A 62 -5.84 16.26 -0.02
C LYS A 62 -6.52 15.64 1.20
N VAL A 63 -6.93 14.38 1.12
CA VAL A 63 -7.62 13.67 2.20
C VAL A 63 -6.71 13.50 3.43
N CYS A 64 -5.43 13.20 3.21
CA CYS A 64 -4.44 13.08 4.28
C CYS A 64 -3.83 14.43 4.72
N GLU A 65 -4.40 15.56 4.28
CA GLU A 65 -3.95 16.92 4.61
C GLU A 65 -2.48 17.23 4.24
N GLU A 66 -1.95 16.59 3.19
CA GLU A 66 -0.62 16.88 2.65
C GLU A 66 -0.68 17.88 1.49
N SER A 67 0.24 18.85 1.49
CA SER A 67 0.29 19.89 0.46
C SER A 67 0.87 19.36 -0.87
N VAL A 68 0.07 18.61 -1.62
CA VAL A 68 0.44 18.04 -2.91
C VAL A 68 -0.04 18.92 -4.06
N ARG A 69 0.88 19.44 -4.87
CA ARG A 69 0.53 20.26 -6.04
C ARG A 69 0.20 19.37 -7.23
N LEU A 70 -0.95 19.60 -7.86
CA LEU A 70 -1.37 18.87 -9.06
C LEU A 70 -0.33 18.91 -10.18
N ARG A 71 0.36 20.05 -10.35
CA ARG A 71 1.45 20.20 -11.33
C ARG A 71 2.58 19.20 -11.09
N ASP A 72 3.01 19.04 -9.84
CA ASP A 72 4.14 18.19 -9.48
C ASP A 72 3.77 16.72 -9.70
N VAL A 73 2.55 16.33 -9.32
CA VAL A 73 1.99 15.00 -9.57
C VAL A 73 1.95 14.69 -11.07
N ILE A 74 1.42 15.58 -11.91
CA ILE A 74 1.36 15.38 -13.37
C ILE A 74 2.77 15.28 -13.96
N ASN A 75 3.70 16.18 -13.59
CA ASN A 75 5.05 16.20 -14.13
C ASN A 75 5.84 14.95 -13.75
N VAL A 76 5.76 14.52 -12.49
CA VAL A 76 6.40 13.30 -12.01
C VAL A 76 5.83 12.08 -12.73
N SER A 77 4.51 11.97 -12.79
CA SER A 77 3.84 10.87 -13.48
C SER A 77 4.18 10.80 -14.97
N TYR A 78 4.21 11.96 -15.65
CA TYR A 78 4.64 12.04 -17.05
C TYR A 78 6.06 11.52 -17.23
N LYS A 79 6.99 11.94 -16.38
CA LYS A 79 8.40 11.54 -16.46
C LYS A 79 8.62 10.05 -16.12
N ILE A 80 7.81 9.47 -15.24
CA ILE A 80 7.84 8.02 -14.96
C ILE A 80 7.36 7.23 -16.18
N LEU A 81 6.25 7.65 -16.80
CA LEU A 81 5.67 6.95 -17.95
C LEU A 81 6.46 7.18 -19.26
N HIS A 82 7.25 8.25 -19.32
CA HIS A 82 8.01 8.64 -20.51
C HIS A 82 9.46 9.01 -20.14
N PRO A 83 10.28 8.01 -19.74
CA PRO A 83 11.63 8.25 -19.26
C PRO A 83 12.53 8.92 -20.31
N ASP A 84 12.37 8.57 -21.59
CA ASP A 84 13.19 9.07 -22.70
C ASP A 84 12.74 10.44 -23.23
N LYS A 85 11.56 10.92 -22.83
CA LYS A 85 11.04 12.22 -23.28
C LYS A 85 11.57 13.35 -22.41
N GLU A 86 11.66 14.53 -23.02
CA GLU A 86 11.92 15.79 -22.31
C GLU A 86 10.83 16.07 -21.26
N ALA A 87 11.14 17.00 -20.35
CA ALA A 87 10.17 17.45 -19.36
C ALA A 87 8.92 18.01 -20.05
N LEU A 88 7.75 17.72 -19.46
CA LEU A 88 6.47 18.19 -19.97
C LEU A 88 6.46 19.72 -20.03
N GLN A 89 6.26 20.24 -21.24
CA GLN A 89 6.15 21.68 -21.47
C GLN A 89 4.78 22.18 -21.02
N LEU A 90 4.67 23.47 -20.69
CA LEU A 90 3.40 24.12 -20.34
C LEU A 90 2.58 24.45 -21.59
N ASP A 91 2.26 23.43 -22.36
CA ASP A 91 1.52 23.50 -23.63
C ASP A 91 0.09 22.97 -23.49
N ASP A 92 -0.64 22.89 -24.61
CA ASP A 92 -1.99 22.34 -24.68
C ASP A 92 -2.07 20.90 -24.14
N THR A 93 -0.99 20.12 -24.25
CA THR A 93 -0.91 18.75 -23.73
C THR A 93 -1.01 18.75 -22.21
N TYR A 94 -0.23 19.60 -21.53
CA TYR A 94 -0.29 19.76 -20.09
C TYR A 94 -1.70 20.15 -19.61
N TRP A 95 -2.34 21.11 -20.28
CA TRP A 95 -3.68 21.56 -19.89
C TRP A 95 -4.74 20.48 -20.05
N LYS A 96 -4.67 19.69 -21.14
CA LYS A 96 -5.54 18.53 -21.35
C LYS A 96 -5.34 17.44 -20.29
N LEU A 97 -4.08 17.13 -19.94
CA LEU A 97 -3.77 16.17 -18.88
C LEU A 97 -4.31 16.65 -17.53
N ARG A 98 -4.09 17.93 -17.20
CA ARG A 98 -4.60 18.55 -15.98
C ARG A 98 -6.12 18.45 -15.90
N GLU A 99 -6.82 18.80 -16.98
CA GLU A 99 -8.27 18.69 -17.04
C GLU A 99 -8.76 17.24 -16.89
N SER A 100 -8.06 16.29 -17.53
CA SER A 100 -8.36 14.85 -17.41
C SER A 100 -8.24 14.37 -15.97
N VAL A 101 -7.14 14.71 -15.28
CA VAL A 101 -6.93 14.33 -13.87
C VAL A 101 -7.99 14.98 -12.96
N THR A 102 -8.34 16.24 -13.18
CA THR A 102 -9.39 16.92 -12.39
C THR A 102 -10.77 16.28 -12.61
N LYS A 103 -11.11 15.93 -13.85
CA LYS A 103 -12.36 15.20 -14.14
C LYS A 103 -12.34 13.81 -13.50
N MET A 104 -11.22 13.11 -13.60
CA MET A 104 -11.07 11.77 -13.05
C MET A 104 -11.15 11.76 -11.53
N GLU A 105 -10.58 12.75 -10.86
CA GLU A 105 -10.72 12.92 -9.41
C GLU A 105 -12.21 12.93 -8.99
N LEU A 106 -13.04 13.71 -9.69
CA LEU A 106 -14.47 13.75 -9.39
C LEU A 106 -15.16 12.41 -9.69
N GLN A 107 -14.73 11.70 -10.73
CA GLN A 107 -15.25 10.36 -11.04
C GLN A 107 -14.86 9.35 -9.96
N VAL A 108 -13.62 9.38 -9.48
CA VAL A 108 -13.17 8.53 -8.37
C VAL A 108 -14.00 8.80 -7.11
N LEU A 109 -14.20 10.07 -6.75
CA LEU A 109 -15.04 10.44 -5.60
C LEU A 109 -16.47 9.90 -5.71
N ARG A 110 -17.08 10.01 -6.90
CA ARG A 110 -18.43 9.47 -7.14
C ARG A 110 -18.46 7.95 -7.09
N ALA A 111 -17.44 7.30 -7.64
CA ALA A 111 -17.31 5.85 -7.65
C ALA A 111 -17.26 5.27 -6.23
N ILE A 112 -16.58 5.94 -5.31
CA ILE A 112 -16.48 5.53 -3.90
C ILE A 112 -17.57 6.14 -3.03
N GLU A 113 -18.62 6.72 -3.62
CA GLU A 113 -19.73 7.37 -2.91
C GLU A 113 -19.30 8.45 -1.90
N TYR A 114 -18.18 9.12 -2.18
CA TYR A 114 -17.50 10.08 -1.30
C TYR A 114 -17.03 9.51 0.04
N GLU A 115 -17.02 8.18 0.20
CA GLU A 115 -16.41 7.48 1.33
C GLU A 115 -14.89 7.43 1.12
N VAL A 116 -14.24 8.56 1.42
CA VAL A 116 -12.79 8.73 1.30
C VAL A 116 -12.02 8.12 2.47
N ASP A 117 -12.69 7.82 3.59
CA ASP A 117 -12.04 7.22 4.74
C ASP A 117 -11.66 5.76 4.44
N VAL A 118 -10.36 5.47 4.54
CA VAL A 118 -9.82 4.13 4.34
C VAL A 118 -9.16 3.67 5.62
N ASP A 119 -9.65 2.55 6.16
CA ASP A 119 -9.00 1.89 7.28
C ASP A 119 -7.69 1.24 6.83
N LEU A 120 -6.54 1.80 7.24
CA LEU A 120 -5.22 1.34 6.84
C LEU A 120 -4.58 0.43 7.91
N PRO A 121 -3.91 -0.69 7.51
CA PRO A 121 -3.19 -1.58 8.42
C PRO A 121 -2.13 -0.91 9.31
N HIS A 122 -1.62 0.28 8.92
CA HIS A 122 -0.56 0.99 9.63
C HIS A 122 -0.91 1.27 11.10
N ASN A 123 -2.15 1.65 11.39
CA ASN A 123 -2.59 1.96 12.75
C ASN A 123 -2.53 0.70 13.63
N TYR A 124 -3.09 -0.41 13.16
CA TYR A 124 -3.09 -1.68 13.86
C TYR A 124 -1.68 -2.22 14.06
N LEU A 125 -0.80 -2.06 13.07
CA LEU A 125 0.58 -2.50 13.17
C LEU A 125 1.30 -1.82 14.36
N LEU A 126 1.07 -0.52 14.57
CA LEU A 126 1.64 0.23 15.68
C LEU A 126 1.03 -0.21 17.03
N TYR A 127 -0.29 -0.44 17.08
CA TYR A 127 -0.96 -0.96 18.27
C TYR A 127 -0.42 -2.35 18.65
N PHE A 128 -0.33 -3.27 17.69
CA PHE A 128 0.19 -4.62 17.91
C PHE A 128 1.67 -4.60 18.27
N ALA A 129 2.47 -3.75 17.63
CA ALA A 129 3.87 -3.57 17.99
C ALA A 129 4.00 -3.15 19.46
N LYS A 130 3.22 -2.15 19.92
CA LYS A 130 3.28 -1.70 21.31
C LYS A 130 2.93 -2.82 22.29
N SER A 131 1.90 -3.61 22.01
CA SER A 131 1.50 -4.74 22.86
C SER A 131 2.54 -5.85 22.87
N LEU A 132 2.99 -6.32 21.70
CA LEU A 132 3.89 -7.46 21.57
C LEU A 132 5.32 -7.16 22.04
N LEU A 133 5.82 -5.94 21.80
CA LEU A 133 7.14 -5.55 22.29
C LEU A 133 7.20 -5.58 23.82
N SER A 134 6.09 -5.37 24.52
CA SER A 134 6.02 -5.48 25.98
C SER A 134 6.13 -6.93 26.47
N TRP A 135 5.82 -7.91 25.63
CA TRP A 135 5.90 -9.33 25.96
C TRP A 135 7.30 -9.93 25.65
N LEU A 136 8.11 -9.23 24.85
CA LEU A 136 9.45 -9.69 24.47
C LEU A 136 10.52 -9.23 25.48
N PRO A 137 11.59 -10.01 25.69
CA PRO A 137 12.71 -9.59 26.52
C PRO A 137 13.35 -8.30 25.99
N PRO A 138 13.70 -7.31 26.84
CA PRO A 138 14.26 -6.03 26.39
C PRO A 138 15.50 -6.18 25.50
N GLY A 139 16.33 -7.19 25.77
CA GLY A 139 17.53 -7.47 24.98
C GLY A 139 17.24 -7.90 23.53
N VAL A 140 16.08 -8.48 23.24
CA VAL A 140 15.68 -8.86 21.88
C VAL A 140 15.16 -7.63 21.14
N VAL A 141 14.31 -6.84 21.80
CA VAL A 141 13.70 -5.62 21.23
C VAL A 141 14.75 -4.60 20.77
N SER A 142 15.84 -4.42 21.54
CA SER A 142 16.89 -3.48 21.18
C SER A 142 17.83 -3.98 20.07
N ARG A 143 17.91 -5.30 19.83
CA ARG A 143 18.85 -5.89 18.86
C ARG A 143 18.26 -5.99 17.46
N VAL A 144 16.94 -6.13 17.35
CA VAL A 144 16.27 -6.50 16.10
C VAL A 144 15.24 -5.45 15.70
N PRO A 145 15.28 -4.93 14.46
CA PRO A 145 14.38 -3.87 14.01
C PRO A 145 12.99 -4.42 13.62
N LEU A 146 12.30 -5.12 14.53
CA LEU A 146 11.04 -5.84 14.27
C LEU A 146 9.96 -4.97 13.64
N VAL A 147 9.70 -3.81 14.24
CA VAL A 147 8.66 -2.87 13.77
C VAL A 147 9.02 -2.33 12.39
N LYS A 148 10.30 -2.01 12.18
CA LYS A 148 10.79 -1.49 10.89
C LYS A 148 10.64 -2.54 9.79
N THR A 149 11.00 -3.79 10.05
CA THR A 149 10.82 -4.89 9.10
C THR A 149 9.34 -5.11 8.79
N ALA A 150 8.46 -5.14 9.80
CA ALA A 150 7.03 -5.29 9.59
C ALA A 150 6.43 -4.10 8.79
N TRP A 151 6.91 -2.89 9.06
CA TRP A 151 6.51 -1.67 8.35
C TRP A 151 6.94 -1.69 6.88
N SER A 152 8.16 -2.18 6.58
CA SER A 152 8.61 -2.38 5.21
C SER A 152 7.78 -3.43 4.48
N LEU A 153 7.54 -4.60 5.10
CA LEU A 153 6.67 -5.64 4.54
C LEU A 153 5.26 -5.10 4.26
N LEU A 154 4.75 -4.20 5.11
CA LEU A 154 3.45 -3.58 4.92
C LEU A 154 3.41 -2.65 3.71
N GLN A 155 4.44 -1.84 3.49
CA GLN A 155 4.52 -1.00 2.30
C GLN A 155 4.52 -1.83 1.03
N ASP A 156 5.28 -2.92 1.02
CA ASP A 156 5.40 -3.79 -0.15
C ASP A 156 4.11 -4.59 -0.40
N SER A 157 3.30 -4.77 0.65
CA SER A 157 2.01 -5.45 0.54
C SER A 157 0.98 -4.73 -0.34
N TYR A 158 1.06 -3.40 -0.47
CA TYR A 158 0.15 -2.59 -1.30
C TYR A 158 0.35 -2.82 -2.80
N VAL A 159 1.46 -3.42 -3.22
CA VAL A 159 1.65 -3.89 -4.60
C VAL A 159 0.64 -4.99 -4.94
N THR A 160 0.18 -5.74 -3.93
CA THR A 160 -0.72 -6.87 -4.10
C THR A 160 -2.18 -6.51 -3.82
N ASP A 161 -3.08 -7.43 -4.15
CA ASP A 161 -4.53 -7.29 -3.94
C ASP A 161 -4.99 -7.56 -2.49
N ILE A 162 -4.08 -7.75 -1.53
CA ILE A 162 -4.46 -8.15 -0.18
C ILE A 162 -5.29 -7.10 0.56
N CYS A 163 -5.07 -5.81 0.26
CA CYS A 163 -5.81 -4.70 0.85
C CYS A 163 -7.32 -4.74 0.55
N MET A 164 -7.71 -5.44 -0.52
CA MET A 164 -9.11 -5.63 -0.91
C MET A 164 -9.70 -6.94 -0.38
N LYS A 165 -8.85 -7.90 0.02
CA LYS A 165 -9.26 -9.29 0.34
C LYS A 165 -9.29 -9.58 1.83
N TYR A 166 -8.54 -8.83 2.63
CA TYR A 166 -8.41 -9.07 4.05
C TYR A 166 -8.59 -7.77 4.84
N PRO A 167 -9.20 -7.84 6.04
CA PRO A 167 -9.27 -6.70 6.94
C PRO A 167 -7.88 -6.16 7.31
N SER A 168 -7.80 -4.86 7.56
CA SER A 168 -6.56 -4.16 7.88
C SER A 168 -5.84 -4.72 9.12
N GLN A 169 -6.61 -5.16 10.12
CA GLN A 169 -6.13 -5.88 11.30
C GLN A 169 -5.43 -7.20 10.93
N HIS A 170 -6.01 -7.97 10.00
CA HIS A 170 -5.48 -9.27 9.60
C HIS A 170 -4.16 -9.11 8.84
N ILE A 171 -4.08 -8.09 7.99
CA ILE A 171 -2.84 -7.75 7.28
C ILE A 171 -1.76 -7.35 8.30
N ALA A 172 -2.07 -6.44 9.22
CA ALA A 172 -1.11 -5.97 10.22
C ALA A 172 -0.53 -7.10 11.09
N VAL A 173 -1.38 -7.96 11.65
CA VAL A 173 -0.92 -9.09 12.48
C VAL A 173 -0.10 -10.10 11.67
N SER A 174 -0.49 -10.36 10.42
CA SER A 174 0.22 -11.30 9.53
C SER A 174 1.62 -10.81 9.16
N LEU A 175 1.78 -9.51 8.90
CA LEU A 175 3.08 -8.94 8.55
C LEU A 175 3.99 -8.75 9.77
N PHE A 176 3.41 -8.51 10.94
CA PHE A 176 4.17 -8.57 12.19
C PHE A 176 4.63 -10.00 12.50
N TYR A 177 3.76 -11.00 12.29
CA TYR A 177 4.12 -12.41 12.38
C TYR A 177 5.27 -12.76 11.42
N ALA A 178 5.21 -12.31 10.16
CA ALA A 178 6.29 -12.50 9.20
C ALA A 178 7.60 -11.87 9.68
N SER A 179 7.56 -10.67 10.26
CA SER A 179 8.74 -10.00 10.83
C SER A 179 9.38 -10.83 11.94
N LEU A 180 8.58 -11.38 12.86
CA LEU A 180 9.07 -12.29 13.90
C LEU A 180 9.75 -13.53 13.30
N CYS A 181 9.14 -14.14 12.29
CA CYS A 181 9.71 -15.31 11.61
C CYS A 181 11.01 -15.00 10.87
N VAL A 182 11.09 -13.86 10.16
CA VAL A 182 12.32 -13.44 9.43
C VAL A 182 13.49 -13.31 10.39
N HIS A 183 13.25 -12.85 11.61
CA HIS A 183 14.27 -12.68 12.64
C HIS A 183 14.45 -13.90 13.55
N GLY A 184 13.74 -15.00 13.30
CA GLY A 184 13.82 -16.23 14.12
C GLY A 184 13.35 -16.05 15.56
N ILE A 185 12.46 -15.09 15.82
CA ILE A 185 11.98 -14.77 17.17
C ILE A 185 10.69 -15.55 17.44
N HIS A 186 10.72 -16.33 18.52
CA HIS A 186 9.53 -16.95 19.09
C HIS A 186 8.99 -16.06 20.21
N VAL A 187 7.68 -15.82 20.19
CA VAL A 187 7.02 -15.08 21.26
C VAL A 187 7.04 -15.96 22.53
N PRO A 188 7.63 -15.49 23.64
CA PRO A 188 7.69 -16.25 24.88
C PRO A 188 6.27 -16.52 25.39
N LEU A 189 6.09 -17.62 26.14
CA LEU A 189 4.81 -18.08 26.71
C LEU A 189 3.78 -18.63 25.72
N ASN A 190 4.05 -18.63 24.42
CA ASN A 190 3.11 -19.17 23.42
C ASN A 190 2.84 -20.68 23.61
N GLU A 191 3.85 -21.45 24.04
CA GLU A 191 3.73 -22.90 24.31
C GLU A 191 2.90 -23.23 25.56
N SER A 192 2.77 -22.27 26.49
CA SER A 192 2.01 -22.43 27.74
C SER A 192 0.64 -21.73 27.70
N ALA A 193 0.37 -20.95 26.66
CA ALA A 193 -0.86 -20.21 26.50
C ALA A 193 -1.97 -21.10 25.94
N LYS A 194 -3.20 -20.88 26.40
CA LYS A 194 -4.40 -21.55 25.84
C LYS A 194 -4.74 -21.07 24.43
N VAL A 195 -4.26 -19.88 24.07
CA VAL A 195 -4.55 -19.20 22.81
C VAL A 195 -3.24 -18.64 22.28
N GLU A 196 -3.03 -18.83 20.98
CA GLU A 196 -1.87 -18.30 20.27
C GLU A 196 -1.87 -16.77 20.28
N TRP A 197 -0.69 -16.15 20.36
CA TRP A 197 -0.57 -14.69 20.54
C TRP A 197 -1.28 -13.87 19.46
N TRP A 198 -1.33 -14.35 18.20
CA TRP A 198 -2.01 -13.63 17.12
C TRP A 198 -3.53 -13.67 17.26
N SER A 199 -4.08 -14.75 17.81
CA SER A 199 -5.51 -14.90 18.04
C SER A 199 -5.98 -14.05 19.24
N ALA A 200 -5.10 -13.80 20.21
CA ALA A 200 -5.37 -12.87 21.30
C ALA A 200 -5.45 -11.39 20.85
N LEU A 201 -4.80 -11.04 19.74
CA LEU A 201 -4.85 -9.68 19.16
C LEU A 201 -5.98 -9.53 18.14
N CYS A 202 -6.38 -10.63 17.50
CA CYS A 202 -7.39 -10.66 16.47
C CYS A 202 -8.10 -12.01 16.51
N GLU A 203 -9.31 -12.05 17.07
CA GLU A 203 -10.03 -13.31 17.34
C GLU A 203 -10.46 -14.02 16.04
N ASP A 204 -10.72 -13.26 14.98
CA ASP A 204 -11.29 -13.77 13.72
C ASP A 204 -10.27 -14.31 12.71
N ILE A 205 -8.97 -14.27 13.02
CA ILE A 205 -7.92 -14.67 12.07
C ILE A 205 -7.46 -16.13 12.23
N THR A 206 -7.38 -16.85 11.11
CA THR A 206 -6.83 -18.21 11.11
C THR A 206 -5.34 -18.22 10.72
N MET A 207 -4.61 -19.25 11.18
CA MET A 207 -3.22 -19.48 10.74
C MET A 207 -3.11 -19.68 9.22
N ASN A 208 -4.16 -20.19 8.56
CA ASN A 208 -4.17 -20.34 7.12
C ASN A 208 -4.23 -18.97 6.41
N ASP A 209 -4.98 -18.02 6.95
CA ASP A 209 -5.05 -16.65 6.44
C ASP A 209 -3.70 -15.95 6.58
N ILE A 210 -3.08 -16.03 7.77
CA ILE A 210 -1.74 -15.50 8.03
C ILE A 210 -0.75 -16.02 6.99
N LYS A 211 -0.67 -17.36 6.85
CA LYS A 211 0.25 -17.97 5.87
C LYS A 211 -0.08 -17.55 4.43
N THR A 212 -1.36 -17.34 4.10
CA THR A 212 -1.77 -16.93 2.75
C THR A 212 -1.40 -15.49 2.45
N ILE A 213 -1.62 -14.57 3.38
CA ILE A 213 -1.22 -13.17 3.29
C ILE A 213 0.30 -13.08 3.12
N ILE A 214 1.05 -13.74 4.01
CA ILE A 214 2.52 -13.75 3.96
C ILE A 214 3.00 -14.30 2.62
N ARG A 215 2.51 -15.47 2.18
CA ARG A 215 2.91 -16.04 0.88
C ARG A 215 2.63 -15.10 -0.29
N LYS A 216 1.52 -14.35 -0.27
CA LYS A 216 1.21 -13.39 -1.33
C LYS A 216 2.21 -12.24 -1.37
N VAL A 217 2.53 -11.65 -0.22
CA VAL A 217 3.52 -10.56 -0.12
C VAL A 217 4.89 -11.07 -0.54
N PHE A 218 5.33 -12.23 -0.04
CA PHE A 218 6.62 -12.82 -0.43
C PHE A 218 6.70 -13.19 -1.92
N ARG A 219 5.59 -13.58 -2.55
CA ARG A 219 5.53 -13.82 -4.00
C ARG A 219 5.68 -12.53 -4.81
N ALA A 220 5.34 -11.36 -4.27
CA ALA A 220 5.55 -10.09 -4.95
C ALA A 220 7.05 -9.82 -5.14
N TYR A 221 7.87 -10.06 -4.11
CA TYR A 221 9.34 -9.94 -4.23
C TYR A 221 9.93 -10.89 -5.27
N GLY A 222 9.38 -12.10 -5.42
CA GLY A 222 9.83 -13.04 -6.46
C GLY A 222 9.52 -12.60 -7.89
N ARG A 223 8.60 -11.63 -8.07
CA ARG A 223 8.31 -10.97 -9.35
C ARG A 223 9.18 -9.73 -9.55
N GLU A 224 9.67 -9.14 -8.47
CA GLU A 224 10.60 -8.01 -8.45
C GLU A 224 12.05 -8.49 -8.66
N SER A 225 12.35 -9.02 -9.84
CA SER A 225 13.71 -9.13 -10.41
C SER A 225 13.58 -9.31 -11.93
N PRO A 226 14.13 -8.41 -12.78
CA PRO A 226 15.39 -7.69 -12.59
C PRO A 226 15.26 -6.16 -12.79
N CYS A 227 15.47 -5.38 -11.73
CA CYS A 227 15.73 -3.95 -11.88
C CYS A 227 17.01 -3.62 -11.13
N LEU A 228 18.14 -3.65 -11.87
CA LEU A 228 19.35 -2.83 -11.76
C LEU A 228 20.48 -3.54 -12.52
N ASN A 229 20.40 -3.50 -13.86
CA ASN A 229 21.58 -3.42 -14.73
C ASN A 229 21.61 -2.01 -15.32
#